data_AF-A0A522Z1Y4-F1
#
_entry.id   AF-A0A522Z1Y4-F1
#
_cell.length_a   1.000
_cell.length_b   1.000
_cell.length_c   1.000
_cell.angle_alpha   90.00
_cell.angle_beta   90.00
_cell.angle_gamma   90.00
#
_symmetry.space_group_name_H-M   'P 1'
#
loop_
_entity.id
_entity.type
_entity.pdbx_description
1 polymer ?
#
loop_
_entity_poly.entity_id
_entity_poly.type
_entity_poly.pdbx_seq_one_letter_code
_entity_poly.pdbx_strand_id
1 'polypeptide(L)' 'MPELIPYPFKRLARRLARELADGQGVYGLPRSAFFLGDARHDLSVRLHGRTVSTPLGPAAGPHTQ' A
#
# COMPACT_ATOMS: atom_id res chain seq x y z
N MET A 1 -16.66 -15.79 19.85
CA MET A 1 -16.36 -14.98 18.64
C MET A 1 -16.16 -15.95 17.48
N PRO A 2 -16.72 -15.70 16.29
CA PRO A 2 -16.45 -16.57 15.14
C PRO A 2 -14.97 -16.52 14.76
N GLU A 3 -14.46 -17.62 14.23
CA GLU A 3 -13.09 -17.69 13.70
C GLU A 3 -12.96 -16.77 12.48
N LEU A 4 -11.96 -15.88 12.51
CA LEU A 4 -11.66 -15.02 11.37
C LEU A 4 -10.76 -15.77 10.40
N ILE A 5 -11.33 -16.17 9.26
CA ILE A 5 -10.57 -16.81 8.18
C ILE A 5 -10.05 -15.72 7.24
N PRO A 6 -8.73 -15.51 7.12
CA PRO A 6 -8.17 -14.48 6.27
C PRO A 6 -8.47 -14.78 4.79
N TYR A 7 -8.84 -13.74 4.05
CA TYR A 7 -9.05 -13.87 2.61
C TYR A 7 -7.71 -14.19 1.91
N PRO A 8 -7.67 -15.12 0.94
CA PRO A 8 -6.40 -15.53 0.34
C PRO A 8 -5.63 -14.36 -0.28
N PHE A 9 -4.34 -14.22 0.08
CA PHE A 9 -3.49 -13.11 -0.38
C PHE A 9 -3.48 -12.95 -1.91
N LYS A 10 -3.39 -14.06 -2.65
CA LYS A 10 -3.43 -14.04 -4.13
C LYS A 10 -4.71 -13.42 -4.67
N ARG A 11 -5.84 -13.61 -4.00
CA ARG A 11 -7.13 -13.01 -4.39
C ARG A 11 -7.18 -11.54 -4.02
N LEU A 12 -6.65 -11.15 -2.84
CA LEU A 12 -6.46 -9.76 -2.45
C LEU A 12 -5.62 -9.01 -3.50
N ALA A 13 -4.40 -9.47 -3.79
CA ALA A 13 -3.49 -8.83 -4.75
C ALA A 13 -4.13 -8.64 -6.15
N ARG A 14 -4.85 -9.66 -6.64
CA ARG A 14 -5.57 -9.57 -7.91
C ARG A 14 -6.72 -8.56 -7.87
N ARG A 15 -7.44 -8.46 -6.75
CA ARG A 15 -8.51 -7.48 -6.57
C ARG A 15 -7.94 -6.06 -6.56
N LEU A 16 -6.87 -5.82 -5.79
CA LEU A 16 -6.18 -4.54 -5.74
C LEU A 16 -5.76 -4.06 -7.13
N ALA A 17 -5.14 -4.94 -7.92
CA ALA A 17 -4.68 -4.58 -9.26
C ALA A 17 -5.84 -4.20 -10.20
N ARG A 18 -6.96 -4.94 -10.14
CA ARG A 18 -8.16 -4.63 -10.95
C ARG A 18 -8.80 -3.30 -10.53
N GLU A 19 -9.07 -3.12 -9.24
CA GLU A 19 -9.71 -1.91 -8.74
C GLU A 19 -8.89 -0.64 -9.06
N LEU A 20 -7.56 -0.72 -8.97
CA LEU A 20 -6.67 0.36 -9.39
C LEU A 20 -6.73 0.64 -10.90
N ALA A 21 -6.79 -0.39 -11.73
CA ALA A 21 -6.87 -0.27 -13.18
C ALA A 21 -8.20 0.32 -13.64
N ASP A 22 -9.29 -0.01 -12.95
CA ASP A 22 -10.64 0.48 -13.21
C ASP A 22 -10.86 1.93 -12.72
N GLY A 23 -9.80 2.63 -12.29
CA GLY A 23 -9.84 3.99 -11.79
C GLY A 23 -10.50 4.13 -10.41
N GLN A 24 -10.80 3.02 -9.74
CA GLN A 24 -11.45 3.00 -8.44
C GLN A 24 -10.44 3.21 -7.30
N GLY A 25 -10.99 3.32 -6.09
CA GLY A 25 -10.24 3.12 -4.84
C GLY A 25 -9.81 1.67 -4.64
N VAL A 26 -9.04 1.36 -3.58
CA VAL A 26 -8.66 -0.03 -3.27
C VAL A 26 -9.38 -0.51 -2.01
N TYR A 27 -10.05 -1.65 -2.06
CA TYR A 27 -10.79 -2.23 -0.93
C TYR A 27 -11.80 -1.27 -0.27
N GLY A 28 -12.39 -0.37 -1.06
CA GLY A 28 -13.31 0.66 -0.56
C GLY A 28 -12.62 1.94 -0.06
N LEU A 29 -11.29 2.01 -0.04
CA LEU A 29 -10.53 3.23 0.24
C LEU A 29 -10.49 4.11 -1.01
N PRO A 30 -11.11 5.31 -1.02
CA PRO A 30 -11.11 6.18 -2.19
C PRO A 30 -9.70 6.69 -2.52
N ARG A 31 -9.42 6.93 -3.81
CA ARG A 31 -8.10 7.40 -4.27
C ARG A 31 -7.67 8.73 -3.65
N SER A 32 -8.62 9.60 -3.33
CA SER A 32 -8.37 10.88 -2.64
C SER A 32 -7.77 10.71 -1.25
N ALA A 33 -7.90 9.52 -0.64
CA ALA A 33 -7.29 9.20 0.64
C ALA A 33 -5.90 8.54 0.49
N PHE A 34 -5.38 8.38 -0.72
CA PHE A 34 -4.06 7.79 -0.92
C PHE A 34 -2.98 8.80 -0.62
N PHE A 35 -1.99 8.39 0.18
CA PHE A 35 -0.74 9.10 0.32
C PHE A 35 0.26 8.58 -0.71
N LEU A 36 0.68 9.44 -1.65
CA LEU A 36 1.59 9.06 -2.75
C LEU A 36 3.03 9.57 -2.55
N GLY A 37 3.34 10.18 -1.40
CA GLY A 37 4.61 10.84 -1.14
C GLY A 37 4.67 12.28 -1.66
N ASP A 38 5.71 13.01 -1.27
CA ASP A 38 6.00 14.39 -1.72
C ASP A 38 7.22 14.36 -2.64
N ALA A 39 7.09 14.84 -3.88
CA ALA A 39 8.17 14.85 -4.87
C ALA A 39 9.39 15.69 -4.46
N ARG A 40 9.26 16.56 -3.44
CA ARG A 40 10.38 17.35 -2.89
C ARG A 40 11.26 16.55 -1.93
N HIS A 41 10.81 15.38 -1.48
CA HIS A 41 11.51 14.55 -0.52
C HIS A 41 11.75 13.16 -1.12
N ASP A 42 13.02 12.81 -1.36
CA ASP A 42 13.38 11.45 -1.71
C ASP A 42 13.42 10.59 -0.45
N LEU A 43 12.33 9.86 -0.22
CA LEU A 43 12.19 8.89 0.85
C LEU A 43 12.38 7.47 0.32
N SER A 44 13.21 7.27 -0.70
CA SER A 44 13.47 5.93 -1.21
C SER A 44 14.54 5.18 -0.41
N VAL A 45 14.43 3.85 -0.37
CA VAL A 45 15.46 2.97 0.19
C VAL A 45 15.87 1.92 -0.83
N ARG A 46 17.07 1.36 -0.66
CA ARG A 46 17.52 0.20 -1.44
C ARG A 46 17.15 -1.10 -0.73
N LEU A 47 16.26 -1.87 -1.34
CA LEU A 47 15.85 -3.19 -0.87
C LEU A 47 16.06 -4.23 -1.97
N HIS A 48 16.82 -5.29 -1.68
CA HIS A 48 17.17 -6.36 -2.65
C HIS A 48 17.68 -5.84 -4.00
N GLY A 49 18.54 -4.82 -3.97
CA GLY A 49 19.12 -4.21 -5.17
C GLY A 49 18.15 -3.32 -5.97
N ARG A 50 16.94 -3.08 -5.49
CA ARG A 50 15.94 -2.21 -6.11
C ARG A 50 15.70 -0.97 -5.26
N THR A 51 15.43 0.16 -5.92
CA THR A 51 14.96 1.37 -5.25
C THR A 51 13.45 1.26 -5.02
N VAL A 52 13.02 1.42 -3.77
CA VAL A 52 11.60 1.37 -3.37
C VAL A 52 11.24 2.63 -2.61
N SER A 53 10.02 3.14 -2.81
CA SER A 53 9.49 4.24 -1.99
C SER A 53 9.23 3.74 -0.57
N THR A 54 9.62 4.50 0.45
CA THR A 54 9.20 4.26 1.84
C THR A 54 8.28 5.39 2.33
N PRO A 55 7.14 5.05 2.96
CA PRO A 55 6.38 6.05 3.71
C PRO A 55 7.18 6.56 4.91
N LEU A 56 6.91 7.80 5.34
CA LEU A 56 7.44 8.43 6.56
C LEU A 56 6.27 8.75 7.50
N GLY A 57 6.43 8.55 8.81
CA GLY A 57 5.41 8.86 9.82
C GLY A 57 4.42 7.69 10.07
N PRO A 58 3.14 7.93 10.43
CA PRO A 58 2.21 6.87 10.84
C PRO A 58 1.91 5.79 9.78
N ALA A 59 2.19 6.10 8.50
CA ALA A 59 2.08 5.14 7.40
C ALA A 59 3.36 4.30 7.22
N ALA A 60 4.46 4.73 7.82
CA ALA A 60 5.69 3.98 7.97
C ALA A 60 5.41 2.92 9.05
N GLY A 61 5.45 1.64 8.69
CA GLY A 61 5.20 0.56 9.65
C GLY A 61 6.12 0.64 10.88
N PRO A 62 5.98 -0.28 11.86
CA PRO A 62 6.66 -0.18 13.16
C PRO A 62 8.19 -0.10 13.11
N HIS A 63 8.81 -0.44 11.98
CA HIS A 63 10.26 -0.35 11.79
C HIS A 63 10.76 1.01 11.26
N THR A 64 9.85 1.94 10.99
CA THR A 64 10.12 3.22 10.32
C THR A 64 9.41 4.41 10.98
N GLN A 65 8.88 4.20 12.19
CA GLN A 65 8.21 5.21 13.02
C GLN A 65 9.18 5.87 14.00
#